data_AF-A0A3M1GU15-F1
#
_entry.id   AF-A0A3M1GU15-F1
#
_cell.length_a   1.000
_cell.length_b   1.000
_cell.length_c   1.000
_cell.angle_alpha   90.00
_cell.angle_beta   90.00
_cell.angle_gamma   90.00
#
_symmetry.space_group_name_H-M   'P 1'
#
loop_
_entity.id
_entity.type
_entity.pdbx_description
1 polymer ?
#
loop_
_entity_poly.entity_id
_entity_poly.type
_entity_poly.pdbx_seq_one_letter_code
_entity_poly.pdbx_strand_id
1 'polypeptide(L)'
;MKHFETFESNRWIWRINLVLQVILVIALFGIVNYIGMNVYVRYDLTRNRAFSLSPETIAYIRELPAPVSFIVTITPDAEDENLRQAYRDVRGILREFEYISRENPAGHIRVEMLNVYAQRVRAESLGIDQPNVVVVESGGRRRTVFLDELYRTRNLARSQFQGEKVFASALLDVTSRERPVLYFLQGHGEMRLSDVDPLRGISQLDASLKGRIYETRELDLASTRRIPEDASMVIILSPQTPILPAEQEILREYLSAGNGRLLVAIDPGREHGLDDLFYDWGILADDVVAIETDPNYRDPGGDLRVRRMAPHPITQVLIDNQIPVLMGFARSVRADPGRPLDDALEVTELLATS
;
A
#
# COMPACT_ATOMS: atom_id res chain seq x y z
N MET A 1 -37.68 68.13 -39.79
CA MET A 1 -36.85 67.09 -40.45
C MET A 1 -37.15 65.74 -39.80
N LYS A 2 -37.39 64.73 -40.63
CA LYS A 2 -37.86 63.37 -40.29
C LYS A 2 -36.89 62.62 -39.36
N HIS A 3 -37.39 61.89 -38.36
CA HIS A 3 -36.78 60.66 -37.84
C HIS A 3 -37.93 59.66 -37.55
N PHE A 4 -38.34 58.95 -38.60
CA PHE A 4 -39.25 57.82 -38.56
C PHE A 4 -38.46 56.57 -38.95
N GLU A 5 -37.60 56.05 -38.09
CA GLU A 5 -36.99 54.71 -38.21
C GLU A 5 -36.56 54.31 -36.79
N THR A 6 -37.09 53.32 -36.08
CA THR A 6 -36.80 51.89 -36.29
C THR A 6 -37.53 51.09 -35.18
N PHE A 7 -38.83 50.78 -35.31
CA PHE A 7 -39.49 49.83 -34.40
C PHE A 7 -39.49 48.38 -34.94
N GLU A 8 -39.24 48.19 -36.24
CA GLU A 8 -39.13 46.84 -36.84
C GLU A 8 -37.76 46.19 -36.64
N SER A 9 -36.68 46.99 -36.56
CA SER A 9 -35.31 46.48 -36.34
C SER A 9 -35.16 45.72 -35.02
N ASN A 10 -35.85 46.18 -33.97
CA ASN A 10 -35.76 45.56 -32.65
C ASN A 10 -36.31 44.13 -32.63
N ARG A 11 -37.43 43.86 -33.34
CA ARG A 11 -38.00 42.49 -33.40
C ARG A 11 -37.09 41.50 -34.08
N TRP A 12 -36.30 41.94 -35.05
CA TRP A 12 -35.31 41.11 -35.74
C TRP A 12 -34.12 40.80 -34.84
N ILE A 13 -33.63 41.78 -34.08
CA ILE A 13 -32.57 41.57 -33.08
C ILE A 13 -33.03 40.57 -32.00
N TRP A 14 -34.27 40.69 -31.52
CA TRP A 14 -34.84 39.74 -30.55
C TRP A 14 -34.96 38.32 -31.11
N ARG A 15 -35.38 38.17 -32.38
CA ARG A 15 -35.48 36.86 -33.04
C ARG A 15 -34.10 36.24 -33.30
N ILE A 16 -33.12 37.04 -33.73
CA ILE A 16 -31.74 36.59 -33.92
C ILE A 16 -31.14 36.15 -32.58
N ASN A 17 -31.34 36.93 -31.51
CA ASN A 17 -30.85 36.59 -30.18
C ASN A 17 -31.49 35.29 -29.68
N LEU A 18 -32.80 35.10 -29.88
CA LEU A 18 -33.49 33.87 -29.50
C LEU A 18 -32.99 32.65 -30.29
N VAL A 19 -32.79 32.77 -31.60
CA VAL A 19 -32.22 31.70 -32.42
C VAL A 19 -30.78 31.39 -31.99
N LEU A 20 -29.97 32.41 -31.72
CA LEU A 20 -28.59 32.26 -31.26
C LEU A 20 -28.52 31.54 -29.90
N GLN A 21 -29.42 31.88 -28.97
CA GLN A 21 -29.54 31.22 -27.66
C GLN A 21 -29.92 29.74 -27.80
N VAL A 22 -30.88 29.42 -28.67
CA VAL A 22 -31.28 28.02 -28.92
C VAL A 22 -30.11 27.22 -29.50
N ILE A 23 -29.37 27.79 -30.45
CA ILE A 23 -28.18 27.14 -31.03
C ILE A 23 -27.10 26.93 -29.96
N LEU A 24 -26.84 27.94 -29.12
CA LEU A 24 -25.86 27.84 -28.03
C LEU A 24 -26.23 26.76 -27.02
N VAL A 25 -27.51 26.63 -26.66
CA VAL A 25 -27.99 25.58 -25.76
C VAL A 25 -27.79 24.20 -26.38
N ILE A 26 -28.14 24.01 -27.66
CA ILE A 26 -27.94 22.73 -28.36
C ILE A 26 -26.46 22.40 -28.47
N ALA A 27 -25.61 23.37 -28.81
CA ALA A 27 -24.16 23.19 -28.88
C ALA A 27 -23.57 22.84 -27.51
N LEU A 28 -24.04 23.48 -26.43
CA LEU A 28 -23.64 23.16 -25.07
C LEU A 28 -24.03 21.73 -24.70
N PHE A 29 -25.26 21.30 -24.98
CA PHE A 29 -25.67 19.91 -24.77
C PHE A 29 -24.84 18.92 -25.58
N GLY A 30 -24.52 19.25 -26.83
CA GLY A 30 -23.64 18.44 -27.68
C GLY A 30 -22.22 18.32 -27.14
N ILE A 31 -21.63 19.42 -26.67
CA ILE A 31 -20.30 19.45 -26.05
C ILE A 31 -20.30 18.66 -24.74
N VAL A 32 -21.29 18.88 -23.87
CA VAL A 32 -21.41 18.15 -22.59
C VAL A 32 -21.59 16.66 -22.84
N ASN A 33 -22.39 16.27 -23.84
CA ASN A 33 -22.59 14.88 -24.20
C ASN A 33 -21.31 14.26 -24.79
N TYR A 34 -20.63 14.98 -25.69
CA TYR A 34 -19.36 14.53 -26.29
C TYR A 34 -18.26 14.37 -25.24
N ILE A 35 -18.12 15.31 -24.31
CA ILE A 35 -17.21 15.20 -23.16
C ILE A 35 -17.64 14.02 -22.27
N GLY A 36 -18.94 13.85 -22.02
CA GLY A 36 -19.46 12.73 -21.24
C GLY A 36 -19.18 11.35 -21.85
N MET A 37 -19.10 11.25 -23.19
CA MET A 37 -18.78 9.99 -23.89
C MET A 37 -17.27 9.73 -24.01
N ASN A 38 -16.45 10.77 -24.19
CA ASN A 38 -15.02 10.61 -24.49
C ASN A 38 -14.08 10.92 -23.31
N VAL A 39 -14.56 11.55 -22.25
CA VAL A 39 -13.76 11.97 -21.09
C VAL A 39 -14.36 11.38 -19.82
N TYR A 40 -13.97 10.13 -19.54
CA TYR A 40 -14.28 9.45 -18.27
C TYR A 40 -13.32 9.96 -17.17
N VAL A 41 -13.41 11.25 -16.82
CA VAL A 41 -12.68 11.78 -15.65
C VAL A 41 -13.55 11.55 -14.41
N ARG A 42 -13.28 10.46 -13.69
CA ARG A 42 -13.84 10.25 -12.35
C ARG A 42 -13.10 11.17 -11.36
N TYR A 43 -13.66 12.35 -11.10
CA TYR A 43 -13.33 13.07 -9.87
C TYR A 43 -14.07 12.37 -8.72
N ASP A 44 -13.32 11.67 -7.88
CA ASP A 44 -13.84 11.05 -6.67
C ASP A 44 -14.15 12.15 -5.63
N LEU A 45 -15.34 12.73 -5.73
CA LEU A 45 -15.88 13.75 -4.83
C LEU A 45 -16.51 13.13 -3.57
N THR A 46 -16.14 11.90 -3.20
CA THR A 46 -16.53 11.34 -1.92
C THR A 46 -15.47 11.65 -0.86
N ARG A 47 -15.89 12.37 0.19
CA ARG A 47 -15.04 12.75 1.34
C ARG A 47 -14.53 11.54 2.16
N ASN A 48 -14.97 10.33 1.82
CA ASN A 48 -14.51 9.07 2.40
C ASN A 48 -13.99 8.17 1.27
N ARG A 49 -12.67 8.02 1.20
CA ARG A 49 -11.91 7.01 0.43
C ARG A 49 -12.26 5.57 0.85
N ALA A 50 -13.53 5.22 0.96
CA ALA A 50 -13.98 3.98 1.60
C ALA A 50 -13.65 2.72 0.80
N PHE A 51 -13.25 2.87 -0.48
CA PHE A 51 -12.91 1.75 -1.36
C PHE A 51 -11.61 1.95 -2.16
N SER A 52 -10.76 2.91 -1.82
CA SER A 52 -9.41 2.96 -2.41
C SER A 52 -8.54 1.92 -1.73
N LEU A 53 -8.08 0.92 -2.49
CA LEU A 53 -7.15 -0.07 -1.98
C LEU A 53 -5.86 0.60 -1.50
N SER A 54 -5.25 0.04 -0.46
CA SER A 54 -3.93 0.46 -0.03
C SER A 54 -2.89 0.20 -1.13
N PRO A 55 -1.87 1.06 -1.26
CA PRO A 55 -0.79 0.89 -2.21
C PRO A 55 -0.13 -0.48 -2.16
N GLU A 56 0.00 -1.05 -0.96
CA GLU A 56 0.57 -2.37 -0.76
C GLU A 56 -0.28 -3.47 -1.39
N THR A 57 -1.61 -3.40 -1.24
CA THR A 57 -2.54 -4.31 -1.91
C THR A 57 -2.45 -4.16 -3.44
N ILE A 58 -2.36 -2.92 -3.94
CA ILE A 58 -2.25 -2.64 -5.39
C ILE A 58 -0.96 -3.25 -5.96
N ALA A 59 0.17 -3.02 -5.30
CA ALA A 59 1.46 -3.57 -5.71
C ALA A 59 1.41 -5.10 -5.75
N TYR A 60 0.84 -5.73 -4.72
CA TYR A 60 0.72 -7.18 -4.69
C TYR A 60 -0.17 -7.74 -5.82
N ILE A 61 -1.31 -7.10 -6.10
CA ILE A 61 -2.22 -7.53 -7.18
C ILE A 61 -1.54 -7.44 -8.55
N ARG A 62 -0.72 -6.39 -8.77
CA ARG A 62 0.02 -6.18 -10.03
C ARG A 62 1.12 -7.21 -10.27
N GLU A 63 1.65 -7.80 -9.21
CA GLU A 63 2.73 -8.79 -9.26
C GLU A 63 2.25 -10.22 -8.97
N LEU A 64 0.94 -10.48 -9.08
CA LEU A 64 0.38 -11.80 -8.79
C LEU A 64 1.09 -12.91 -9.60
N PRO A 65 1.58 -13.96 -8.92
CA PRO A 65 2.34 -15.03 -9.57
C PRO A 65 1.45 -16.06 -10.30
N ALA A 66 0.15 -16.08 -10.01
CA ALA A 66 -0.80 -17.03 -10.59
C ALA A 66 -2.24 -16.45 -10.60
N PRO A 67 -3.14 -16.94 -11.47
CA PRO A 67 -4.54 -16.56 -11.47
C PRO A 67 -5.25 -16.93 -10.17
N VAL A 68 -6.20 -16.10 -9.73
CA VAL A 68 -6.95 -16.28 -8.49
C VAL A 68 -8.44 -16.13 -8.75
N SER A 69 -9.24 -17.02 -8.17
CA SER A 69 -10.70 -16.96 -8.23
C SER A 69 -11.29 -16.62 -6.87
N PHE A 70 -12.13 -15.58 -6.83
CA PHE A 70 -12.99 -15.25 -5.70
C PHE A 70 -14.41 -15.71 -6.03
N ILE A 71 -14.91 -16.72 -5.32
CA ILE A 71 -16.27 -17.24 -5.46
C ILE A 71 -17.08 -16.69 -4.30
N VAL A 72 -17.94 -15.71 -4.59
CA VAL A 72 -18.77 -15.00 -3.61
C VAL A 72 -20.12 -15.68 -3.53
N THR A 73 -20.45 -16.23 -2.36
CA THR A 73 -21.75 -16.88 -2.10
C THR A 73 -22.75 -15.99 -1.38
N ILE A 74 -22.34 -14.76 -1.06
CA ILE A 74 -23.20 -13.75 -0.46
C ILE A 74 -24.19 -13.28 -1.52
N THR A 75 -25.48 -13.47 -1.26
CA THR A 75 -26.56 -12.98 -2.11
C THR A 75 -27.34 -11.89 -1.39
N PRO A 76 -27.81 -10.84 -2.10
CA PRO A 76 -28.64 -9.82 -1.47
C PRO A 76 -29.97 -10.44 -1.04
N ASP A 77 -30.30 -10.31 0.24
CA ASP A 77 -31.61 -10.66 0.79
C ASP A 77 -32.46 -9.39 0.95
N ALA A 78 -33.71 -9.40 0.52
CA ALA A 78 -34.58 -8.23 0.63
C ALA A 78 -34.88 -7.88 2.09
N GLU A 79 -34.92 -8.87 2.98
CA GLU A 79 -35.33 -8.71 4.38
C GLU A 79 -34.14 -8.41 5.31
N ASP A 80 -32.91 -8.74 4.92
CA ASP A 80 -31.71 -8.52 5.72
C ASP A 80 -30.84 -7.37 5.16
N GLU A 81 -30.94 -6.18 5.77
CA GLU A 81 -30.10 -5.01 5.42
C GLU A 81 -28.60 -5.30 5.63
N ASN A 82 -28.22 -6.11 6.62
CA ASN A 82 -26.81 -6.43 6.86
C ASN A 82 -26.23 -7.26 5.71
N LEU A 83 -26.99 -8.20 5.17
CA LEU A 83 -26.58 -8.97 3.98
C LEU A 83 -26.55 -8.11 2.73
N ARG A 84 -27.49 -7.17 2.57
CA ARG A 84 -27.44 -6.19 1.46
C ARG A 84 -26.20 -5.31 1.54
N GLN A 85 -25.86 -4.82 2.73
CA GLN A 85 -24.67 -4.03 2.95
C GLN A 85 -23.40 -4.85 2.66
N ALA A 86 -23.31 -6.06 3.20
CA ALA A 86 -22.19 -6.97 2.93
C ALA A 86 -22.02 -7.28 1.45
N TYR A 87 -23.11 -7.56 0.75
CA TYR A 87 -23.09 -7.79 -0.69
C TYR A 87 -22.54 -6.58 -1.44
N ARG A 88 -22.98 -5.36 -1.10
CA ARG A 88 -22.47 -4.11 -1.70
C ARG A 88 -20.98 -3.90 -1.41
N ASP A 89 -20.56 -4.07 -0.17
CA ASP A 89 -19.18 -3.85 0.28
C ASP A 89 -18.21 -4.83 -0.38
N VAL A 90 -18.53 -6.13 -0.34
CA VAL A 90 -17.72 -7.20 -0.95
C VAL A 90 -17.66 -7.04 -2.47
N ARG A 91 -18.80 -6.75 -3.12
CA ARG A 91 -18.82 -6.52 -4.56
C ARG A 91 -18.02 -5.27 -4.95
N GLY A 92 -18.11 -4.20 -4.15
CA GLY A 92 -17.38 -2.96 -4.38
C GLY A 92 -15.88 -3.20 -4.40
N ILE A 93 -15.36 -3.83 -3.35
CA ILE A 93 -13.92 -4.04 -3.22
C ILE A 93 -13.38 -5.09 -4.21
N LEU A 94 -14.07 -6.21 -4.41
CA LEU A 94 -13.58 -7.26 -5.33
C LEU A 94 -13.59 -6.81 -6.79
N ARG A 95 -14.44 -5.84 -7.16
CA ARG A 95 -14.40 -5.20 -8.48
C ARG A 95 -13.11 -4.40 -8.69
N GLU A 96 -12.63 -3.71 -7.67
CA GLU A 96 -11.35 -2.98 -7.75
C GLU A 96 -10.18 -3.97 -7.86
N PHE A 97 -10.21 -5.06 -7.09
CA PHE A 97 -9.23 -6.15 -7.21
C PHE A 97 -9.19 -6.73 -8.63
N GLU A 98 -10.36 -7.08 -9.17
CA GLU A 98 -10.49 -7.57 -10.55
C GLU A 98 -9.96 -6.55 -11.56
N TYR A 99 -10.33 -5.26 -11.42
CA TYR A 99 -9.92 -4.19 -12.33
C TYR A 99 -8.40 -4.01 -12.36
N ILE A 100 -7.75 -3.90 -11.19
CA ILE A 100 -6.30 -3.72 -11.09
C ILE A 100 -5.55 -4.93 -11.65
N SER A 101 -6.04 -6.14 -11.40
CA SER A 101 -5.39 -7.36 -11.87
C SER A 101 -5.39 -7.53 -13.39
N ARG A 102 -6.23 -6.79 -14.14
CA ARG A 102 -6.28 -6.86 -15.62
C ARG A 102 -5.00 -6.39 -16.28
N GLU A 103 -4.25 -5.52 -15.61
CA GLU A 103 -2.96 -5.02 -16.09
C GLU A 103 -1.87 -6.11 -16.02
N ASN A 104 -2.07 -7.18 -15.23
CA ASN A 104 -1.10 -8.25 -15.04
C ASN A 104 -1.37 -9.44 -15.98
N PRO A 105 -0.47 -9.74 -16.94
CA PRO A 105 -0.61 -10.88 -17.83
C PRO A 105 -0.35 -12.25 -17.17
N ALA A 106 0.39 -12.29 -16.05
CA ALA A 106 0.80 -13.53 -15.39
C ALA A 106 -0.29 -14.10 -14.46
N GLY A 107 -1.09 -13.24 -13.83
CA GLY A 107 -2.12 -13.64 -12.88
C GLY A 107 -3.24 -12.62 -12.78
N HIS A 108 -4.44 -12.98 -13.25
CA HIS A 108 -5.64 -12.16 -13.12
C HIS A 108 -6.55 -12.68 -12.02
N ILE A 109 -7.25 -11.76 -11.37
CA ILE A 109 -8.29 -12.05 -10.40
C ILE A 109 -9.62 -12.20 -11.16
N ARG A 110 -10.36 -13.27 -10.89
CA ARG A 110 -11.72 -13.49 -11.39
C ARG A 110 -12.70 -13.54 -10.23
N VAL A 111 -13.81 -12.81 -10.33
CA VAL A 111 -14.86 -12.80 -9.32
C VAL A 111 -16.10 -13.52 -9.87
N GLU A 112 -16.46 -14.66 -9.28
CA GLU A 112 -17.67 -15.43 -9.60
C GLU A 112 -18.70 -15.20 -8.49
N MET A 113 -19.87 -14.67 -8.85
CA MET A 113 -21.02 -14.58 -7.94
C MET A 113 -21.84 -15.87 -8.06
N LEU A 114 -21.98 -16.60 -6.96
CA LEU A 114 -22.61 -17.92 -6.95
C LEU A 114 -23.75 -17.96 -5.94
N ASN A 115 -24.98 -18.22 -6.38
CA ASN A 115 -26.07 -18.49 -5.46
C ASN A 115 -26.11 -20.00 -5.16
N VAL A 116 -25.66 -20.40 -3.97
CA VAL A 116 -25.57 -21.82 -3.56
C VAL A 116 -26.93 -22.53 -3.62
N TYR A 117 -28.03 -21.82 -3.33
CA TYR A 117 -29.37 -22.40 -3.36
C TYR A 117 -29.90 -22.61 -4.79
N ALA A 118 -29.67 -21.65 -5.67
CA ALA A 118 -30.15 -21.69 -7.05
C ALA A 118 -29.23 -22.52 -7.97
N GLN A 119 -27.94 -22.57 -7.68
CA GLN A 119 -26.90 -23.18 -8.52
C GLN A 119 -26.21 -24.36 -7.82
N ARG A 120 -27.00 -25.26 -7.19
CA ARG A 120 -26.48 -26.37 -6.37
C ARG A 120 -25.43 -27.23 -7.06
N VAL A 121 -25.68 -27.66 -8.30
CA VAL A 121 -24.74 -28.50 -9.07
C VAL A 121 -23.39 -27.81 -9.24
N ARG A 122 -23.38 -26.49 -9.48
CA ARG A 122 -22.15 -25.70 -9.62
C ARG A 122 -21.45 -25.56 -8.26
N ALA A 123 -22.20 -25.28 -7.20
CA ALA A 123 -21.66 -25.18 -5.84
C ALA A 123 -21.04 -26.51 -5.37
N GLU A 124 -21.71 -27.64 -5.61
CA GLU A 124 -21.19 -28.99 -5.35
C GLU A 124 -19.92 -29.30 -6.15
N SER A 125 -19.88 -28.94 -7.45
CA SER A 125 -18.67 -29.11 -8.28
C SER A 125 -17.47 -28.32 -7.79
N LEU A 126 -17.73 -27.21 -7.08
CA LEU A 126 -16.72 -26.38 -6.45
C LEU A 126 -16.48 -26.78 -4.99
N GLY A 127 -17.19 -27.78 -4.43
CA GLY A 127 -17.10 -28.14 -3.02
C GLY A 127 -17.51 -27.01 -2.06
N ILE A 128 -18.52 -26.23 -2.44
CA ILE A 128 -19.07 -25.11 -1.67
C ILE A 128 -20.49 -25.46 -1.27
N ASP A 129 -20.73 -25.63 0.04
CA ASP A 129 -22.03 -25.99 0.61
C ASP A 129 -22.63 -24.90 1.51
N GLN A 130 -21.82 -23.90 1.88
CA GLN A 130 -22.19 -22.83 2.79
C GLN A 130 -22.52 -21.53 2.05
N PRO A 131 -23.65 -20.87 2.38
CA PRO A 131 -23.93 -19.51 1.93
C PRO A 131 -23.13 -18.48 2.75
N ASN A 132 -23.15 -17.21 2.31
CA ASN A 132 -22.59 -16.07 3.04
C ASN A 132 -21.08 -16.12 3.30
N VAL A 133 -20.33 -16.82 2.45
CA VAL A 133 -18.87 -16.89 2.47
C VAL A 133 -18.26 -16.42 1.14
N VAL A 134 -16.98 -16.09 1.16
CA VAL A 134 -16.17 -15.84 -0.04
C VAL A 134 -15.06 -16.87 -0.08
N VAL A 135 -15.04 -17.72 -1.09
CA VAL A 135 -14.00 -18.72 -1.29
C VAL A 135 -12.95 -18.16 -2.24
N VAL A 136 -11.70 -18.10 -1.80
CA VAL A 136 -10.55 -17.66 -2.58
C VAL A 136 -9.75 -18.89 -2.97
N GLU A 137 -9.42 -19.04 -4.26
CA GLU A 137 -8.74 -20.23 -4.78
C GLU A 137 -7.66 -19.86 -5.81
N SER A 138 -6.49 -20.48 -5.68
CA SER A 138 -5.40 -20.38 -6.67
C SER A 138 -4.51 -21.62 -6.61
N GLY A 139 -4.18 -22.20 -7.77
CA GLY A 139 -3.20 -23.28 -7.89
C GLY A 139 -3.45 -24.51 -6.99
N GLY A 140 -4.72 -24.83 -6.67
CA GLY A 140 -5.10 -25.92 -5.77
C GLY A 140 -5.11 -25.58 -4.27
N ARG A 141 -4.73 -24.35 -3.88
CA ARG A 141 -4.93 -23.82 -2.52
C ARG A 141 -6.25 -23.09 -2.43
N ARG A 142 -6.89 -23.18 -1.26
CA ARG A 142 -8.20 -22.58 -0.98
C ARG A 142 -8.24 -21.94 0.40
N ARG A 143 -8.85 -20.76 0.49
CA ARG A 143 -9.19 -20.06 1.74
C ARG A 143 -10.65 -19.63 1.72
N THR A 144 -11.44 -20.01 2.72
CA THR A 144 -12.84 -19.59 2.87
C THR A 144 -12.93 -18.44 3.85
N VAL A 145 -13.31 -17.26 3.41
CA VAL A 145 -13.53 -16.07 4.24
C VAL A 145 -14.99 -16.00 4.67
N PHE A 146 -15.23 -15.95 5.97
CA PHE A 146 -16.57 -15.82 6.55
C PHE A 146 -16.99 -14.35 6.69
N LEU A 147 -18.30 -14.10 6.69
CA LEU A 147 -18.85 -12.75 6.74
C LEU A 147 -18.49 -11.99 8.02
N ASP A 148 -18.36 -12.69 9.16
CA ASP A 148 -17.94 -12.12 10.43
C ASP A 148 -16.47 -11.66 10.43
N GLU A 149 -15.59 -12.31 9.65
CA GLU A 149 -14.21 -11.84 9.46
C GLU A 149 -14.14 -10.46 8.78
N LEU A 150 -15.11 -10.15 7.92
CA LEU A 150 -15.14 -8.90 7.15
C LEU A 150 -15.54 -7.66 7.96
N TYR A 151 -16.05 -7.84 9.18
CA TYR A 151 -16.51 -6.76 10.03
C TYR A 151 -15.90 -6.83 11.42
N ARG A 152 -15.34 -5.72 11.89
CA ARG A 152 -14.88 -5.63 13.29
C ARG A 152 -16.10 -5.46 14.20
N THR A 153 -16.24 -6.36 15.18
CA THR A 153 -17.28 -6.26 16.21
C THR A 153 -16.83 -5.32 17.32
N ARG A 154 -17.58 -4.24 17.55
CA ARG A 154 -17.42 -3.36 18.72
C ARG A 154 -18.78 -3.21 19.39
N ASN A 155 -18.88 -3.55 20.67
CA ASN A 155 -20.13 -3.48 21.45
C ASN A 155 -21.32 -4.17 20.77
N LEU A 156 -21.14 -5.40 20.25
CA LEU A 156 -22.17 -6.21 19.58
C LEU A 156 -22.79 -5.58 18.31
N ALA A 157 -22.24 -4.47 17.81
CA ALA A 157 -22.60 -3.86 16.54
C ALA A 157 -21.41 -3.93 15.55
N ARG A 158 -21.70 -4.22 14.28
CA ARG A 158 -20.72 -4.17 13.18
C ARG A 158 -20.37 -2.70 12.95
N SER A 159 -19.14 -2.28 13.26
CA SER A 159 -18.78 -0.85 13.20
C SER A 159 -17.88 -0.48 12.03
N GLN A 160 -17.12 -1.43 11.47
CA GLN A 160 -16.14 -1.12 10.42
C GLN A 160 -15.92 -2.33 9.49
N PHE A 161 -16.14 -2.11 8.19
CA PHE A 161 -15.78 -3.06 7.14
C PHE A 161 -14.25 -3.09 7.00
N GLN A 162 -13.66 -4.29 7.03
CA GLN A 162 -12.22 -4.53 6.92
C GLN A 162 -11.90 -5.48 5.77
N GLY A 163 -12.76 -5.51 4.74
CA GLY A 163 -12.67 -6.46 3.64
C GLY A 163 -11.36 -6.39 2.85
N GLU A 164 -10.74 -5.21 2.72
CA GLU A 164 -9.45 -5.11 2.03
C GLU A 164 -8.40 -5.98 2.71
N LYS A 165 -8.22 -5.75 4.01
CA LYS A 165 -7.25 -6.46 4.83
C LYS A 165 -7.46 -7.98 4.74
N VAL A 166 -8.71 -8.41 4.87
CA VAL A 166 -9.08 -9.83 4.88
C VAL A 166 -8.88 -10.46 3.49
N PHE A 167 -9.31 -9.80 2.42
CA PHE A 167 -9.17 -10.32 1.06
C PHE A 167 -7.73 -10.27 0.56
N ALA A 168 -6.94 -9.24 0.90
CA ALA A 168 -5.51 -9.20 0.62
C ALA A 168 -4.80 -10.37 1.32
N SER A 169 -5.11 -10.61 2.59
CA SER A 169 -4.57 -11.77 3.33
C SER A 169 -4.97 -13.10 2.68
N ALA A 170 -6.23 -13.27 2.30
CA ALA A 170 -6.69 -14.50 1.66
C ALA A 170 -6.05 -14.71 0.28
N LEU A 171 -5.85 -13.63 -0.48
CA LEU A 171 -5.16 -13.63 -1.77
C LEU A 171 -3.72 -14.12 -1.61
N LEU A 172 -3.01 -13.61 -0.59
CA LEU A 172 -1.65 -14.01 -0.24
C LEU A 172 -1.60 -15.48 0.21
N ASP A 173 -2.50 -15.92 1.09
CA ASP A 173 -2.54 -17.31 1.59
C ASP A 173 -2.68 -18.34 0.45
N VAL A 174 -3.37 -18.00 -0.64
CA VAL A 174 -3.55 -18.94 -1.77
C VAL A 174 -2.45 -18.84 -2.82
N THR A 175 -1.83 -17.66 -2.99
CA THR A 175 -0.80 -17.44 -4.04
C THR A 175 0.63 -17.58 -3.55
N SER A 176 0.92 -17.23 -2.30
CA SER A 176 2.25 -17.41 -1.69
C SER A 176 2.42 -18.83 -1.19
N ARG A 177 3.64 -19.38 -1.33
CA ARG A 177 3.97 -20.71 -0.78
C ARG A 177 4.16 -20.67 0.73
N GLU A 178 4.65 -19.55 1.25
CA GLU A 178 5.02 -19.32 2.66
C GLU A 178 4.77 -17.84 3.03
N ARG A 179 4.57 -17.56 4.33
CA ARG A 179 4.46 -16.19 4.83
C ARG A 179 5.87 -15.58 4.94
N PRO A 180 6.14 -14.38 4.39
CA PRO A 180 7.46 -13.79 4.49
C PRO A 180 7.85 -13.59 5.97
N VAL A 181 9.02 -14.11 6.34
CA VAL A 181 9.54 -14.03 7.72
C VAL A 181 10.53 -12.87 7.81
N LEU A 182 10.21 -11.91 8.67
CA LEU A 182 11.04 -10.75 9.00
C LEU A 182 11.83 -11.04 10.28
N TYR A 183 13.16 -11.07 10.18
CA TYR A 183 14.04 -11.31 11.31
C TYR A 183 14.58 -10.01 11.88
N PHE A 184 14.28 -9.73 13.14
CA PHE A 184 14.76 -8.55 13.86
C PHE A 184 16.02 -8.91 14.64
N LEU A 185 17.15 -8.27 14.30
CA LEU A 185 18.42 -8.50 14.97
C LEU A 185 18.34 -8.13 16.45
N GLN A 186 18.99 -8.93 17.29
CA GLN A 186 19.13 -8.76 18.73
C GLN A 186 20.57 -9.07 19.15
N GLY A 187 20.98 -8.50 20.28
CA GLY A 187 22.27 -8.76 20.92
C GLY A 187 23.08 -7.49 21.20
N HIS A 188 22.70 -6.37 20.55
CA HIS A 188 23.41 -5.10 20.57
C HIS A 188 22.55 -3.95 21.10
N GLY A 189 21.46 -4.25 21.79
CA GLY A 189 20.55 -3.27 22.39
C GLY A 189 19.50 -2.69 21.42
N GLU A 190 19.27 -3.37 20.30
CA GLU A 190 18.25 -3.05 19.30
C GLU A 190 16.84 -2.97 19.92
N MET A 191 15.93 -2.31 19.22
CA MET A 191 14.51 -2.28 19.59
C MET A 191 13.90 -3.69 19.55
N ARG A 192 13.02 -3.99 20.51
CA ARG A 192 12.44 -5.34 20.71
C ARG A 192 10.97 -5.43 20.35
N LEU A 193 10.59 -6.52 19.68
CA LEU A 193 9.23 -6.76 19.20
C LEU A 193 8.19 -6.78 20.31
N SER A 194 8.53 -7.33 21.49
CA SER A 194 7.60 -7.41 22.62
C SER A 194 7.57 -6.16 23.48
N ASP A 195 8.43 -5.17 23.24
CA ASP A 195 8.58 -4.01 24.10
C ASP A 195 7.48 -2.97 23.82
N VAL A 196 6.89 -2.48 24.91
CA VAL A 196 5.80 -1.48 24.93
C VAL A 196 6.27 -0.10 25.37
N ASP A 197 7.59 0.06 25.59
CA ASP A 197 8.20 1.34 25.92
C ASP A 197 7.83 2.42 24.87
N PRO A 198 7.41 3.63 25.27
CA PRO A 198 7.00 4.67 24.34
C PRO A 198 8.09 5.19 23.40
N LEU A 199 9.37 5.02 23.75
CA LEU A 199 10.50 5.56 23.00
C LEU A 199 11.22 4.50 22.16
N ARG A 200 11.36 3.27 22.69
CA ARG A 200 12.11 2.18 22.05
C ARG A 200 11.28 0.93 21.76
N GLY A 201 10.06 0.85 22.27
CA GLY A 201 9.18 -0.28 22.06
C GLY A 201 8.58 -0.30 20.66
N ILE A 202 8.63 -1.46 19.99
CA ILE A 202 8.09 -1.65 18.64
C ILE A 202 6.93 -2.66 18.60
N SER A 203 6.30 -2.95 19.74
CA SER A 203 5.14 -3.86 19.82
C SER A 203 3.95 -3.46 18.94
N GLN A 204 3.73 -2.16 18.71
CA GLN A 204 2.70 -1.70 17.78
C GLN A 204 3.09 -1.96 16.32
N LEU A 205 4.37 -1.85 15.98
CA LEU A 205 4.90 -2.21 14.67
C LEU A 205 4.77 -3.72 14.46
N ASP A 206 5.16 -4.52 15.45
CA ASP A 206 5.00 -5.98 15.45
C ASP A 206 3.54 -6.39 15.22
N ALA A 207 2.61 -5.83 15.99
CA ALA A 207 1.18 -6.08 15.83
C ALA A 207 0.64 -5.60 14.47
N SER A 208 1.21 -4.56 13.89
CA SER A 208 0.84 -4.06 12.56
C SER A 208 1.37 -4.97 11.45
N LEU A 209 2.59 -5.50 11.58
CA LEU A 209 3.21 -6.45 10.65
C LEU A 209 2.51 -7.82 10.70
N LYS A 210 2.28 -8.35 11.91
CA LYS A 210 1.49 -9.58 12.14
C LYS A 210 0.02 -9.41 11.80
N GLY A 211 -0.49 -8.19 11.99
CA GLY A 211 -1.82 -7.80 11.56
C GLY A 211 -1.94 -7.80 10.05
N ARG A 212 -0.83 -7.62 9.32
CA ARG A 212 -0.73 -7.96 7.90
C ARG A 212 -0.45 -9.47 7.80
N ILE A 213 0.41 -9.89 6.90
CA ILE A 213 0.70 -11.31 6.63
C ILE A 213 2.14 -11.71 6.96
N TYR A 214 2.91 -10.79 7.54
CA TYR A 214 4.31 -11.02 7.86
C TYR A 214 4.41 -11.83 9.15
N GLU A 215 5.31 -12.80 9.16
CA GLU A 215 5.79 -13.37 10.40
C GLU A 215 6.99 -12.56 10.89
N THR A 216 7.06 -12.31 12.19
CA THR A 216 8.18 -11.59 12.82
C THR A 216 8.87 -12.51 13.81
N ARG A 217 10.20 -12.59 13.74
CA ARG A 217 11.03 -13.38 14.64
C ARG A 217 12.24 -12.58 15.06
N GLU A 218 12.79 -12.90 16.23
CA GLU A 218 14.06 -12.33 16.69
C GLU A 218 15.23 -13.18 16.16
N LEU A 219 16.35 -12.53 15.89
CA LEU A 219 17.59 -13.14 15.41
C LEU A 219 18.76 -12.68 16.28
N ASP A 220 19.44 -13.63 16.91
CA ASP A 220 20.71 -13.39 17.61
C ASP A 220 21.83 -14.12 16.83
N LEU A 221 22.71 -13.34 16.19
CA LEU A 221 23.80 -13.87 15.37
C LEU A 221 24.94 -14.46 16.20
N ALA A 222 25.14 -14.02 17.44
CA ALA A 222 26.12 -14.62 18.35
C ALA A 222 25.76 -16.08 18.67
N SER A 223 24.45 -16.35 18.78
CA SER A 223 23.89 -17.67 19.06
C SER A 223 23.73 -18.53 17.79
N THR A 224 23.11 -18.00 16.74
CA THR A 224 22.74 -18.77 15.54
C THR A 224 23.87 -18.92 14.53
N ARG A 225 24.80 -17.95 14.48
CA ARG A 225 25.96 -17.88 13.56
C ARG A 225 25.62 -18.03 12.08
N ARG A 226 24.36 -17.83 11.69
CA ARG A 226 23.88 -17.79 10.31
C ARG A 226 22.51 -17.14 10.27
N ILE A 227 22.17 -16.58 9.12
CA ILE A 227 20.80 -16.12 8.86
C ILE A 227 19.96 -17.33 8.43
N PRO A 228 18.76 -17.54 8.99
CA PRO A 228 17.88 -18.64 8.59
C PRO A 228 17.50 -18.60 7.11
N GLU A 229 17.36 -19.77 6.49
CA GLU A 229 17.07 -19.90 5.04
C GLU A 229 15.68 -19.37 4.66
N ASP A 230 14.74 -19.31 5.60
CA ASP A 230 13.40 -18.76 5.41
C ASP A 230 13.32 -17.23 5.64
N ALA A 231 14.46 -16.57 5.93
CA ALA A 231 14.52 -15.13 6.12
C ALA A 231 14.20 -14.40 4.82
N SER A 232 13.08 -13.68 4.80
CA SER A 232 12.70 -12.82 3.68
C SER A 232 13.36 -11.44 3.74
N MET A 233 13.70 -11.00 4.95
CA MET A 233 14.43 -9.77 5.25
C MET A 233 15.00 -9.83 6.67
N VAL A 234 16.18 -9.24 6.87
CA VAL A 234 16.74 -8.94 8.18
C VAL A 234 16.55 -7.46 8.48
N ILE A 235 16.20 -7.14 9.72
CA ILE A 235 15.87 -5.79 10.17
C ILE A 235 16.73 -5.47 11.40
N ILE A 236 17.49 -4.38 11.35
CA ILE A 236 18.34 -3.90 12.43
C ILE A 236 17.84 -2.52 12.85
N LEU A 237 17.32 -2.40 14.07
CA LEU A 237 16.71 -1.16 14.57
C LEU A 237 17.46 -0.60 15.76
N SER A 238 18.15 0.53 15.54
CA SER A 238 18.80 1.33 16.57
C SER A 238 19.73 0.49 17.46
N PRO A 239 20.79 -0.14 16.88
CA PRO A 239 21.80 -0.83 17.67
C PRO A 239 22.47 0.17 18.62
N GLN A 240 22.68 -0.24 19.87
CA GLN A 240 23.26 0.60 20.93
C GLN A 240 24.74 0.32 21.15
N THR A 241 25.24 -0.81 20.66
CA THR A 241 26.65 -1.16 20.60
C THR A 241 27.04 -1.58 19.17
N PRO A 242 28.32 -1.46 18.77
CA PRO A 242 28.74 -1.81 17.42
C PRO A 242 28.53 -3.29 17.09
N ILE A 243 27.95 -3.58 15.92
CA ILE A 243 27.83 -4.94 15.37
C ILE A 243 29.23 -5.52 15.13
N LEU A 244 29.46 -6.75 15.57
CA LEU A 244 30.80 -7.34 15.55
C LEU A 244 31.25 -7.66 14.11
N PRO A 245 32.55 -7.58 13.78
CA PRO A 245 33.06 -7.91 12.45
C PRO A 245 32.66 -9.31 11.95
N ALA A 246 32.58 -10.29 12.86
CA ALA A 246 32.14 -11.65 12.52
C ALA A 246 30.66 -11.71 12.10
N GLU A 247 29.80 -10.86 12.67
CA GLU A 247 28.38 -10.78 12.34
C GLU A 247 28.17 -9.99 11.04
N GLN A 248 28.99 -8.96 10.81
CA GLN A 248 29.03 -8.24 9.53
C GLN A 248 29.35 -9.19 8.38
N GLU A 249 30.25 -10.15 8.55
CA GLU A 249 30.55 -11.15 7.52
C GLU A 249 29.34 -12.05 7.20
N ILE A 250 28.56 -12.43 8.22
CA ILE A 250 27.32 -13.20 8.02
C ILE A 250 26.30 -12.36 7.24
N LEU A 251 26.16 -11.08 7.58
CA LEU A 251 25.27 -10.15 6.86
C LEU A 251 25.74 -9.94 5.41
N ARG A 252 27.06 -9.83 5.19
CA ARG A 252 27.68 -9.71 3.87
C ARG A 252 27.39 -10.93 3.00
N GLU A 253 27.56 -12.15 3.53
CA GLU A 253 27.24 -13.39 2.82
C GLU A 253 25.75 -13.46 2.46
N TYR A 254 24.87 -13.12 3.41
CA TYR A 254 23.43 -13.11 3.18
C TYR A 254 23.01 -12.13 2.08
N LEU A 255 23.57 -10.92 2.04
CA LEU A 255 23.26 -9.93 1.02
C LEU A 255 23.84 -10.32 -0.35
N SER A 256 25.11 -10.73 -0.40
CA SER A 256 25.83 -10.96 -1.66
C SER A 256 25.53 -12.33 -2.30
N ALA A 257 25.55 -13.41 -1.52
CA ALA A 257 25.33 -14.76 -2.02
C ALA A 257 23.86 -15.19 -1.93
N GLY A 258 23.14 -14.70 -0.90
CA GLY A 258 21.76 -15.06 -0.64
C GLY A 258 20.71 -14.22 -1.37
N ASN A 259 21.11 -13.16 -2.08
CA ASN A 259 20.20 -12.12 -2.59
C ASN A 259 19.28 -11.59 -1.48
N GLY A 260 19.87 -11.45 -0.29
CA GLY A 260 19.18 -11.08 0.92
C GLY A 260 18.72 -9.63 0.91
N ARG A 261 17.76 -9.33 1.79
CA ARG A 261 17.26 -7.97 2.00
C ARG A 261 17.55 -7.52 3.42
N LEU A 262 18.02 -6.29 3.57
CA LEU A 262 18.35 -5.68 4.86
C LEU A 262 17.65 -4.33 4.99
N LEU A 263 17.03 -4.09 6.14
CA LEU A 263 16.55 -2.76 6.56
C LEU A 263 17.31 -2.35 7.82
N VAL A 264 17.96 -1.20 7.79
CA VAL A 264 18.72 -0.69 8.94
C VAL A 264 18.22 0.70 9.32
N ALA A 265 17.94 0.90 10.61
CA ALA A 265 17.76 2.21 11.22
C ALA A 265 18.87 2.44 12.25
N ILE A 266 19.63 3.53 12.09
CA ILE A 266 20.80 3.86 12.92
C ILE A 266 20.62 5.24 13.55
N ASP A 267 20.92 5.34 14.84
CA ASP A 267 20.84 6.60 15.59
C ASP A 267 22.11 7.43 15.39
N PRO A 268 22.05 8.76 15.32
CA PRO A 268 23.23 9.62 15.40
C PRO A 268 23.94 9.53 16.76
N GLY A 269 25.24 9.80 16.78
CA GLY A 269 26.07 9.85 18.00
C GLY A 269 26.38 8.46 18.60
N ARG A 270 26.19 7.39 17.82
CA ARG A 270 26.51 6.01 18.20
C ARG A 270 27.26 5.29 17.10
N GLU A 271 28.29 4.55 17.50
CA GLU A 271 28.99 3.61 16.64
C GLU A 271 28.11 2.36 16.43
N HIS A 272 27.75 2.09 15.19
CA HIS A 272 26.93 0.93 14.81
C HIS A 272 27.76 -0.25 14.29
N GLY A 273 29.01 -0.01 13.85
CA GLY A 273 29.87 -1.06 13.32
C GLY A 273 29.30 -1.72 12.07
N LEU A 274 28.75 -0.94 11.14
CA LEU A 274 28.29 -1.42 9.83
C LEU A 274 28.94 -0.62 8.69
N ASP A 275 29.94 0.19 8.98
CA ASP A 275 30.59 1.09 8.01
C ASP A 275 31.17 0.30 6.84
N ASP A 276 31.92 -0.77 7.12
CA ASP A 276 32.49 -1.64 6.08
C ASP A 276 31.40 -2.31 5.24
N LEU A 277 30.32 -2.78 5.89
CA LEU A 277 29.19 -3.37 5.19
C LEU A 277 28.49 -2.35 4.29
N PHE A 278 28.24 -1.13 4.75
CA PHE A 278 27.60 -0.10 3.92
C PHE A 278 28.50 0.34 2.77
N TYR A 279 29.81 0.39 3.01
CA TYR A 279 30.80 0.73 1.99
C TYR A 279 30.79 -0.27 0.83
N ASP A 280 30.67 -1.58 1.12
CA ASP A 280 30.53 -2.63 0.11
C ASP A 280 29.33 -2.41 -0.83
N TRP A 281 28.30 -1.69 -0.36
CA TRP A 281 27.08 -1.36 -1.09
C TRP A 281 27.04 0.10 -1.58
N GLY A 282 28.18 0.81 -1.54
CA GLY A 282 28.28 2.19 -2.04
C GLY A 282 27.50 3.21 -1.20
N ILE A 283 27.33 2.95 0.10
CA ILE A 283 26.62 3.80 1.04
C ILE A 283 27.58 4.27 2.14
N LEU A 284 27.46 5.52 2.54
CA LEU A 284 28.17 6.10 3.69
C LEU A 284 27.15 6.64 4.69
N ALA A 285 27.32 6.27 5.96
CA ALA A 285 26.50 6.74 7.07
C ALA A 285 27.36 7.63 7.99
N ASP A 286 27.43 8.92 7.69
CA ASP A 286 28.28 9.84 8.45
C ASP A 286 27.73 10.00 9.90
N ASP A 287 28.61 9.96 10.91
CA ASP A 287 28.21 10.19 12.31
C ASP A 287 28.01 11.69 12.62
N VAL A 288 26.96 12.24 12.01
CA VAL A 288 26.54 13.63 12.15
C VAL A 288 25.05 13.68 12.49
N VAL A 289 24.61 14.75 13.14
CA VAL A 289 23.18 15.00 13.35
C VAL A 289 22.68 15.97 12.28
N ALA A 290 21.62 15.60 11.58
CA ALA A 290 20.93 16.52 10.68
C ALA A 290 20.15 17.57 11.49
N ILE A 291 20.42 18.85 11.23
CA ILE A 291 19.76 19.98 11.90
C ILE A 291 18.99 20.78 10.84
N GLU A 292 17.67 20.89 11.03
CA GLU A 292 16.82 21.70 10.17
C GLU A 292 16.67 23.12 10.73
N THR A 293 16.93 24.10 9.87
CA THR A 293 16.89 25.53 10.21
C THR A 293 15.62 26.21 9.68
N ASP A 294 14.96 25.66 8.66
CA ASP A 294 13.70 26.17 8.13
C ASP A 294 12.52 25.70 9.00
N PRO A 295 11.76 26.63 9.61
CA PRO A 295 10.57 26.29 10.41
C PRO A 295 9.50 25.48 9.65
N ASN A 296 9.46 25.54 8.32
CA ASN A 296 8.50 24.77 7.52
C ASN A 296 8.79 23.26 7.50
N TYR A 297 10.05 22.90 7.70
CA TYR A 297 10.55 21.52 7.72
C TYR A 297 10.81 21.02 9.14
N ARG A 298 10.23 21.71 10.14
CA ARG A 298 10.29 21.32 11.54
C ARG A 298 8.89 21.16 12.11
N ASP A 299 8.72 20.18 13.00
CA ASP A 299 7.51 20.07 13.81
C ASP A 299 7.60 20.98 15.06
N PRO A 300 6.49 21.40 15.71
CA PRO A 300 6.57 22.18 16.96
C PRO A 300 7.41 21.52 18.06
N GLY A 301 7.50 20.18 18.08
CA GLY A 301 8.37 19.43 18.99
C GLY A 301 9.86 19.54 18.68
N GLY A 302 10.22 20.09 17.52
CA GLY A 302 11.58 20.28 17.07
C GLY A 302 12.13 19.19 16.15
N ASP A 303 11.31 18.17 15.88
CA ASP A 303 11.62 17.04 14.99
C ASP A 303 11.67 17.45 13.52
N LEU A 304 12.42 16.67 12.73
CA LEU A 304 12.55 16.84 11.29
C LEU A 304 11.23 16.46 10.60
N ARG A 305 10.72 17.37 9.78
CA ARG A 305 9.56 17.12 8.90
C ARG A 305 10.05 17.03 7.46
N VAL A 306 10.37 15.82 7.03
CA VAL A 306 10.90 15.52 5.72
C VAL A 306 9.78 15.55 4.67
N ARG A 307 9.91 16.46 3.71
CA ARG A 307 8.98 16.62 2.57
C ARG A 307 9.64 16.41 1.21
N ARG A 308 10.96 16.51 1.12
CA ARG A 308 11.69 16.24 -0.12
C ARG A 308 11.84 14.74 -0.26
N MET A 309 11.13 14.20 -1.24
CA MET A 309 11.16 12.80 -1.58
C MET A 309 11.40 12.65 -3.07
N ALA A 310 12.30 11.76 -3.47
CA ALA A 310 12.48 11.42 -4.87
C ALA A 310 11.27 10.60 -5.36
N PRO A 311 10.78 10.77 -6.60
CA PRO A 311 9.77 9.89 -7.17
C PRO A 311 10.27 8.45 -7.25
N HIS A 312 9.64 7.55 -6.51
CA HIS A 312 9.99 6.13 -6.46
C HIS A 312 8.75 5.33 -5.99
N PRO A 313 8.54 4.06 -6.39
CA PRO A 313 7.40 3.27 -5.92
C PRO A 313 7.19 3.26 -4.39
N ILE A 314 8.28 3.35 -3.62
CA ILE A 314 8.25 3.44 -2.15
C ILE A 314 7.69 4.77 -1.64
N THR A 315 8.05 5.89 -2.28
CA THR A 315 7.73 7.26 -1.82
C THR A 315 6.52 7.85 -2.55
N GLN A 316 6.10 7.28 -3.68
CA GLN A 316 5.06 7.84 -4.55
C GLN A 316 3.76 8.11 -3.80
N VAL A 317 3.37 7.19 -2.92
CA VAL A 317 2.16 7.31 -2.09
C VAL A 317 2.25 8.54 -1.18
N LEU A 318 3.42 8.76 -0.57
CA LEU A 318 3.65 9.88 0.32
C LEU A 318 3.61 11.20 -0.46
N ILE A 319 4.20 11.21 -1.66
CA ILE A 319 4.20 12.36 -2.58
C ILE A 319 2.77 12.70 -3.01
N ASP A 320 2.03 11.72 -3.56
CA ASP A 320 0.68 11.90 -4.10
C ASP A 320 -0.31 12.39 -3.04
N ASN A 321 -0.12 11.95 -1.80
CA ASN A 321 -0.97 12.32 -0.67
C ASN A 321 -0.43 13.47 0.17
N GLN A 322 0.72 14.05 -0.22
CA GLN A 322 1.39 15.13 0.52
C GLN A 322 1.63 14.79 2.00
N ILE A 323 1.97 13.52 2.28
CA ILE A 323 2.21 13.02 3.64
C ILE A 323 3.69 13.24 3.97
N PRO A 324 4.03 14.15 4.90
CA PRO A 324 5.41 14.31 5.35
C PRO A 324 5.83 13.13 6.23
N VAL A 325 7.12 12.80 6.22
CA VAL A 325 7.71 11.86 7.19
C VAL A 325 8.25 12.67 8.37
N LEU A 326 7.85 12.29 9.58
CA LEU A 326 8.40 12.86 10.81
C LEU A 326 9.53 11.97 11.31
N MET A 327 10.66 12.57 11.61
CA MET A 327 11.83 11.89 12.15
C MET A 327 12.35 12.69 13.35
N GLY A 328 12.76 11.98 14.41
CA GLY A 328 13.50 12.58 15.52
C GLY A 328 14.92 12.97 15.09
N PHE A 329 15.89 12.75 15.98
CA PHE A 329 17.30 12.88 15.59
C PHE A 329 17.65 11.86 14.51
N ALA A 330 18.13 12.36 13.38
CA ALA A 330 18.57 11.53 12.25
C ALA A 330 20.02 11.88 11.90
N ARG A 331 20.74 10.89 11.37
CA ARG A 331 22.05 11.10 10.75
C ARG A 331 21.97 11.15 9.23
N SER A 332 23.01 11.69 8.62
CA SER A 332 23.13 11.69 7.16
C SER A 332 23.54 10.31 6.66
N VAL A 333 22.81 9.83 5.65
CA VAL A 333 23.20 8.67 4.85
C VAL A 333 23.24 9.14 3.41
N ARG A 334 24.33 8.85 2.71
CA ARG A 334 24.55 9.31 1.34
C ARG A 334 25.22 8.24 0.51
N ALA A 335 25.10 8.40 -0.79
CA ALA A 335 25.81 7.59 -1.74
C ALA A 335 27.34 7.82 -1.62
N ASP A 336 28.14 6.77 -1.67
CA ASP A 336 29.61 6.88 -1.73
C ASP A 336 30.02 7.55 -3.05
N PRO A 337 30.74 8.69 -3.03
CA PRO A 337 31.26 9.32 -4.24
C PRO A 337 32.29 8.47 -4.97
N GLY A 338 32.95 7.53 -4.28
CA GLY A 338 33.95 6.62 -4.83
C GLY A 338 33.39 5.35 -5.46
N ARG A 339 32.06 5.13 -5.41
CA ARG A 339 31.44 3.90 -5.89
C ARG A 339 31.62 3.71 -7.41
N PRO A 340 31.65 2.46 -7.90
CA PRO A 340 31.55 2.17 -9.32
C PRO A 340 30.31 2.85 -9.94
N LEU A 341 30.47 3.47 -11.10
CA LEU A 341 29.38 4.12 -11.85
C LEU A 341 28.70 3.16 -12.85
N ASP A 342 28.97 1.86 -12.73
CA ASP A 342 28.35 0.83 -13.55
C ASP A 342 27.04 0.33 -12.92
N ASP A 343 26.30 -0.50 -13.66
CA ASP A 343 25.02 -1.04 -13.21
C ASP A 343 25.17 -2.16 -12.15
N ALA A 344 26.37 -2.38 -11.61
CA ALA A 344 26.60 -3.40 -10.58
C ALA A 344 26.03 -2.98 -9.21
N LEU A 345 25.99 -1.67 -8.92
CA LEU A 345 25.44 -1.10 -7.70
C LEU A 345 24.57 0.12 -8.00
N GLU A 346 23.26 -0.02 -7.81
CA GLU A 346 22.31 1.09 -7.91
C GLU A 346 22.01 1.65 -6.51
N VAL A 347 22.27 2.94 -6.32
CA VAL A 347 21.95 3.66 -5.07
C VAL A 347 20.91 4.74 -5.37
N THR A 348 19.74 4.61 -4.77
CA THR A 348 18.62 5.56 -4.93
C THR A 348 18.39 6.34 -3.63
N GLU A 349 18.56 7.66 -3.70
CA GLU A 349 18.23 8.55 -2.58
C GLU A 349 16.72 8.79 -2.55
N LEU A 350 16.05 8.34 -1.48
CA LEU A 350 14.58 8.42 -1.39
C LEU A 350 14.10 9.69 -0.69
N LEU A 351 14.83 10.16 0.32
CA LEU A 351 14.45 11.24 1.22
C LEU A 351 15.64 12.18 1.44
N ALA A 352 15.36 13.49 1.48
CA ALA A 352 16.38 14.51 1.74
C ALA A 352 15.87 15.59 2.71
N THR A 353 16.78 16.16 3.51
CA THR A 353 16.51 17.40 4.26
C THR A 353 16.44 18.61 3.32
N SER A 354 16.04 19.78 3.84
CA SER A 354 15.87 20.99 3.02
C SER A 354 17.19 21.61 2.51
#